data_AF-A0A6M3J5B5-F1
#
_entry.id   AF-A0A6M3J5B5-F1
#
_cell.length_a   1.000
_cell.length_b   1.000
_cell.length_c   1.000
_cell.angle_alpha   90.00
_cell.angle_beta   90.00
_cell.angle_gamma   90.00
#
_symmetry.space_group_name_H-M   'P 1'
#
loop_
_entity.id
_entity.type
_entity.pdbx_description
1 polymer ?
#
loop_
_entity_poly.entity_id
_entity_poly.type
_entity_poly.pdbx_seq_one_letter_code
_entity_poly.pdbx_strand_id
1 'polypeptide(L)'
;MSVGFEVIYSPHQPIWVPVDTTDVRYMGQIVYYGHKTPGNTGGVKAMVVSSGFTDVTNFHVPFGVVIGDNNATPVYTTLATALVKVQAITGVDTAAAQLARDWRLAEGMYSKGDPQPLVQVARITPDTVLRGYFRNSATVGTTCLTTLSPTAVATTAMTFATFGFTAVVDNSTTYCVKGANAGLYRVGTDASATAATYTREWPYTPTTADTFKRVNVRQGICRMDLDTTYGLWIDNTAALTSNCYGVNVLKIDLSGDAGTEYCDFSFVADHFMTTNQARLTT
;
A
#
# COMPACT_ATOMS: atom_id res chain seq x y z
N MET A 1 -10.51 -12.76 1.12
CA MET A 1 -9.98 -11.53 0.50
C MET A 1 -8.54 -11.37 0.97
N SER A 2 -7.57 -11.27 0.05
CA SER A 2 -6.18 -11.02 0.42
C SER A 2 -6.04 -9.61 1.00
N VAL A 3 -5.25 -9.47 2.07
CA VAL A 3 -4.93 -8.19 2.72
C VAL A 3 -3.45 -8.20 3.04
N GLY A 4 -2.80 -7.05 2.88
CA GLY A 4 -1.36 -6.91 2.98
C GLY A 4 -0.69 -6.85 1.61
N PHE A 5 0.51 -6.27 1.61
CA PHE A 5 1.41 -6.27 0.47
C PHE A 5 2.15 -7.59 0.38
N GLU A 6 2.41 -8.03 -0.85
CA GLU A 6 3.20 -9.23 -1.13
C GLU A 6 4.52 -8.82 -1.79
N VAL A 7 5.61 -9.49 -1.43
CA VAL A 7 6.91 -9.28 -2.11
C VAL A 7 7.00 -10.25 -3.28
N ILE A 8 6.90 -9.70 -4.49
CA ILE A 8 7.00 -10.46 -5.73
C ILE A 8 8.46 -10.73 -6.09
N TYR A 9 9.33 -9.75 -5.83
CA TYR A 9 10.76 -9.87 -6.04
C TYR A 9 11.52 -9.00 -5.03
N SER A 10 12.57 -9.56 -4.44
CA SER A 10 13.55 -8.82 -3.63
C SER A 10 14.94 -9.39 -3.90
N PRO A 11 15.94 -8.55 -4.19
CA PRO A 11 17.34 -9.01 -4.34
C PRO A 11 18.01 -9.29 -2.99
N HIS A 12 17.32 -9.05 -1.87
CA HIS A 12 17.88 -9.14 -0.54
C HIS A 12 17.18 -10.18 0.32
N GLN A 13 17.96 -10.84 1.17
CA GLN A 13 17.44 -11.73 2.20
C GLN A 13 16.64 -10.94 3.24
N PRO A 14 15.55 -11.52 3.78
CA PRO A 14 14.84 -10.93 4.89
C PRO A 14 15.71 -10.81 6.14
N ILE A 15 15.42 -9.82 6.98
CA ILE A 15 16.11 -9.59 8.26
C ILE A 15 15.12 -9.53 9.40
N TRP A 16 15.57 -9.90 10.60
CA TRP A 16 14.80 -9.75 11.83
C TRP A 16 15.04 -8.38 12.44
N VAL A 17 13.99 -7.72 12.91
CA VAL A 17 14.02 -6.37 13.51
C VAL A 17 12.96 -6.23 14.60
N PRO A 18 13.19 -5.38 15.62
CA PRO A 18 12.28 -5.20 16.73
C PRO A 18 11.03 -4.45 16.31
N VAL A 19 9.94 -4.76 16.99
CA VAL A 19 8.71 -3.97 16.98
C VAL A 19 8.91 -2.79 17.93
N ASP A 20 8.56 -1.60 17.47
CA ASP A 20 8.67 -0.39 18.29
C ASP A 20 7.66 -0.38 19.44
N THR A 21 8.12 -0.04 20.64
CA THR A 21 7.30 0.16 21.84
C THR A 21 6.27 -0.95 22.12
N THR A 22 4.99 -0.59 22.27
CA THR A 22 3.84 -1.49 22.41
C THR A 22 3.01 -1.58 21.14
N ASP A 23 3.56 -1.17 19.99
CA ASP A 23 2.83 -1.16 18.72
C ASP A 23 2.47 -2.57 18.26
N VAL A 24 1.38 -2.68 17.51
CA VAL A 24 1.00 -3.92 16.84
C VAL A 24 1.47 -3.89 15.38
N ARG A 25 2.18 -4.93 14.96
CA ARG A 25 2.60 -5.13 13.56
C ARG A 25 1.86 -6.32 12.96
N TYR A 26 1.56 -6.22 11.67
CA TYR A 26 0.73 -7.19 10.94
C TYR A 26 1.49 -7.79 9.76
N MET A 27 1.21 -9.05 9.43
CA MET A 27 1.72 -9.65 8.19
C MET A 27 1.26 -8.87 6.96
N GLY A 28 2.17 -8.67 6.00
CA GLY A 28 1.94 -7.89 4.78
C GLY A 28 1.98 -6.37 4.98
N GLN A 29 2.26 -5.87 6.19
CA GLN A 29 2.35 -4.43 6.46
C GLN A 29 3.65 -3.85 5.89
N ILE A 30 3.56 -2.73 5.17
CA ILE A 30 4.73 -1.93 4.84
C ILE A 30 5.16 -1.16 6.09
N VAL A 31 6.45 -1.21 6.39
CA VAL A 31 7.04 -0.58 7.56
C VAL A 31 8.21 0.31 7.20
N TYR A 32 8.46 1.31 8.05
CA TYR A 32 9.71 2.05 8.11
C TYR A 32 10.41 1.76 9.45
N TYR A 33 11.70 2.05 9.53
CA TYR A 33 12.44 1.92 10.78
C TYR A 33 12.35 3.22 11.58
N GLY A 34 11.67 3.19 12.72
CA GLY A 34 11.52 4.33 13.61
C GLY A 34 12.81 4.70 14.32
N HIS A 35 13.00 5.99 14.54
CA HIS A 35 14.16 6.51 15.23
C HIS A 35 13.99 6.37 16.74
N LYS A 36 15.04 5.95 17.43
CA LYS A 36 15.07 5.90 18.89
C LYS A 36 15.02 7.31 19.45
N THR A 37 13.96 7.63 20.18
CA THR A 37 13.81 8.88 20.96
C THR A 37 13.60 8.52 22.44
N PRO A 38 13.66 9.47 23.39
CA PRO A 38 13.42 9.15 24.81
C PRO A 38 12.09 8.44 25.12
N GLY A 39 11.10 8.49 24.21
CA GLY A 39 9.82 7.78 24.33
C GLY A 39 9.62 6.63 23.33
N ASN A 40 10.64 6.24 22.57
CA ASN A 40 10.57 5.22 21.53
C ASN A 40 11.76 4.27 21.68
N THR A 41 11.49 2.97 21.84
CA THR A 41 12.52 1.96 22.11
C THR A 41 13.36 1.61 20.88
N GLY A 42 12.93 2.05 19.69
CA GLY A 42 13.54 1.79 18.40
C GLY A 42 12.98 0.51 17.79
N GLY A 43 12.69 0.54 16.49
CA GLY A 43 12.11 -0.61 15.81
C GLY A 43 11.21 -0.21 14.65
N VAL A 44 10.56 -1.20 14.04
CA VAL A 44 9.70 -0.95 12.90
C VAL A 44 8.33 -0.42 13.30
N LYS A 45 7.84 0.52 12.49
CA LYS A 45 6.55 1.19 12.63
C LYS A 45 5.77 1.09 11.33
N ALA A 46 4.44 1.21 11.40
CA ALA A 46 3.61 1.21 10.19
C ALA A 46 4.01 2.38 9.28
N MET A 47 4.29 2.10 8.01
CA MET A 47 4.40 3.15 7.01
C MET A 47 3.01 3.42 6.43
N VAL A 48 2.36 4.46 6.96
CA VAL A 48 0.97 4.82 6.65
C VAL A 48 0.94 6.07 5.75
N VAL A 49 0.18 7.09 6.13
CA VAL A 49 0.05 8.36 5.41
C VAL A 49 1.42 8.99 5.13
N SER A 50 1.67 9.29 3.86
CA SER A 50 2.81 10.11 3.44
C SER A 50 2.60 11.58 3.81
N SER A 51 3.66 12.37 3.95
CA SER A 51 3.57 13.82 4.15
C SER A 51 4.56 14.55 3.26
N GLY A 52 4.04 15.35 2.35
CA GLY A 52 4.78 15.87 1.20
C GLY A 52 5.00 14.82 0.11
N PHE A 53 5.37 15.29 -1.09
CA PHE A 53 5.60 14.42 -2.24
C PHE A 53 6.80 13.52 -1.94
N THR A 54 6.68 12.21 -2.13
CA THR A 54 7.69 11.23 -1.73
C THR A 54 8.02 11.23 -0.23
N ASP A 55 7.03 11.59 0.60
CA ASP A 55 7.14 11.68 2.05
C ASP A 55 8.36 12.48 2.55
N VAL A 56 8.53 13.68 1.99
CA VAL A 56 9.62 14.59 2.34
C VAL A 56 9.46 15.26 3.70
N THR A 57 8.33 15.05 4.40
CA THR A 57 8.04 15.71 5.69
C THR A 57 7.97 14.73 6.86
N ASN A 58 7.30 13.57 6.74
CA ASN A 58 7.38 12.56 7.81
C ASN A 58 8.67 11.75 7.70
N PHE A 59 9.29 11.77 6.53
CA PHE A 59 10.56 11.11 6.27
C PHE A 59 10.53 9.59 6.47
N HIS A 60 9.37 8.94 6.27
CA HIS A 60 9.30 7.49 6.29
C HIS A 60 10.03 6.94 5.06
N VAL A 61 11.22 6.40 5.28
CA VAL A 61 11.94 5.63 4.26
C VAL A 61 11.37 4.22 4.24
N PRO A 62 10.83 3.72 3.10
CA PRO A 62 10.34 2.35 3.02
C PRO A 62 11.43 1.37 3.43
N PHE A 63 11.19 0.58 4.47
CA PHE A 63 12.19 -0.33 5.03
C PHE A 63 11.91 -1.77 4.61
N GLY A 64 10.66 -2.21 4.71
CA GLY A 64 10.30 -3.58 4.39
C GLY A 64 8.81 -3.87 4.43
N VAL A 65 8.48 -5.11 4.04
CA VAL A 65 7.17 -5.73 4.30
C VAL A 65 7.33 -6.78 5.39
N VAL A 66 6.45 -6.80 6.38
CA VAL A 66 6.42 -7.83 7.43
C VAL A 66 6.00 -9.17 6.83
N ILE A 67 6.84 -10.19 6.96
CA ILE A 67 6.61 -11.55 6.41
C ILE A 67 6.65 -12.67 7.45
N GLY A 68 7.03 -12.35 8.69
CA GLY A 68 7.14 -13.31 9.79
C GLY A 68 7.26 -12.61 11.14
N ASP A 69 7.03 -13.36 12.21
CA ASP A 69 7.21 -12.90 13.58
C ASP A 69 7.77 -14.03 14.46
N ASN A 70 8.30 -13.66 15.63
CA ASN A 70 8.94 -14.59 16.54
C ASN A 70 8.04 -15.13 17.65
N ASN A 71 6.71 -14.99 17.56
CA ASN A 71 5.83 -15.66 18.52
C ASN A 71 5.92 -17.17 18.32
N ALA A 72 5.93 -17.94 19.43
CA ALA A 72 5.95 -19.39 19.30
C ALA A 72 4.61 -19.92 18.78
N THR A 73 3.52 -19.32 19.21
CA THR A 73 2.18 -19.60 18.71
C THR A 73 1.73 -18.41 17.87
N PRO A 74 1.37 -18.60 16.57
CA PRO A 74 0.87 -17.51 15.74
C PRO A 74 -0.35 -16.85 16.38
N VAL A 75 -0.25 -15.55 16.66
CA VAL A 75 -1.33 -14.75 17.21
C VAL A 75 -2.06 -14.06 16.07
N TYR A 76 -3.38 -14.13 16.07
CA TYR A 76 -4.22 -13.48 15.06
C TYR A 76 -5.13 -12.45 15.69
N THR A 77 -5.17 -11.27 15.09
CA THR A 77 -6.06 -10.18 15.50
C THR A 77 -6.99 -9.82 14.36
N THR A 78 -8.22 -9.44 14.71
CA THR A 78 -9.15 -8.83 13.76
C THR A 78 -8.84 -7.34 13.67
N LEU A 79 -8.53 -6.85 12.48
CA LEU A 79 -8.35 -5.41 12.26
C LEU A 79 -9.64 -4.69 12.66
N ALA A 80 -9.52 -3.73 13.58
CA ALA A 80 -10.65 -3.07 14.23
C ALA A 80 -11.62 -2.43 13.22
N THR A 81 -11.09 -2.02 12.07
CA THR A 81 -11.84 -1.34 11.01
C THR A 81 -12.19 -2.26 9.85
N ALA A 82 -11.40 -3.31 9.57
CA ALA A 82 -11.57 -4.12 8.36
C ALA A 82 -12.28 -5.47 8.59
N LEU A 83 -12.50 -5.92 9.83
CA LEU A 83 -13.03 -7.28 10.12
C LEU A 83 -12.22 -8.42 9.47
N VAL A 84 -10.98 -8.14 9.09
CA VAL A 84 -10.07 -9.13 8.51
C VAL A 84 -9.18 -9.67 9.62
N LYS A 85 -9.11 -10.99 9.71
CA LYS A 85 -8.21 -11.69 10.63
C LYS A 85 -6.83 -11.76 10.00
N VAL A 86 -5.83 -11.20 10.67
CA VAL A 86 -4.43 -11.16 10.21
C VAL A 86 -3.51 -11.58 11.34
N GLN A 87 -2.41 -12.23 11.00
CA GLN A 87 -1.38 -12.57 11.98
C GLN A 87 -0.68 -11.29 12.44
N ALA A 88 -0.48 -11.18 13.74
CA ALA A 88 0.01 -9.97 14.38
C ALA A 88 0.97 -10.27 15.52
N ILE A 89 1.83 -9.31 15.83
CA ILE A 89 2.71 -9.30 16.99
C ILE A 89 2.66 -7.93 17.64
N THR A 90 2.64 -7.91 18.97
CA THR A 90 2.65 -6.67 19.77
C THR A 90 4.03 -6.47 20.38
N GLY A 91 4.56 -5.25 20.28
CA GLY A 91 5.75 -4.81 20.97
C GLY A 91 5.59 -4.86 22.50
N VAL A 92 6.70 -4.87 23.24
CA VAL A 92 6.69 -4.77 24.71
C VAL A 92 7.90 -3.97 25.22
N ASP A 93 7.67 -3.15 26.24
CA ASP A 93 8.67 -2.19 26.75
C ASP A 93 9.22 -2.49 28.15
N THR A 94 8.83 -3.61 28.76
CA THR A 94 9.33 -3.99 30.08
C THR A 94 10.00 -5.35 30.04
N ALA A 95 11.05 -5.52 30.86
CA ALA A 95 11.74 -6.80 31.00
C ALA A 95 10.79 -7.92 31.44
N ALA A 96 9.86 -7.62 32.36
CA ALA A 96 8.85 -8.57 32.82
C ALA A 96 7.93 -9.02 31.67
N ALA A 97 7.48 -8.09 30.82
CA ALA A 97 6.66 -8.43 29.66
C ALA A 97 7.44 -9.24 28.62
N GLN A 98 8.71 -8.92 28.35
CA GLN A 98 9.55 -9.70 27.43
C GLN A 98 9.70 -11.15 27.90
N LEU A 99 10.04 -11.36 29.18
CA LEU A 99 10.22 -12.69 29.76
C LEU A 99 8.92 -13.51 29.83
N ALA A 100 7.76 -12.85 29.87
CA ALA A 100 6.45 -13.51 29.91
C ALA A 100 5.91 -13.92 28.54
N ARG A 101 6.56 -13.50 27.44
CA ARG A 101 6.10 -13.83 26.08
C ARG A 101 6.27 -15.30 25.74
N ASP A 102 5.40 -15.79 24.86
CA ASP A 102 5.57 -17.07 24.17
C ASP A 102 6.31 -16.83 22.84
N TRP A 103 7.61 -17.13 22.79
CA TRP A 103 8.49 -16.77 21.67
C TRP A 103 9.38 -17.93 21.21
N ARG A 104 9.86 -17.83 19.97
CA ARG A 104 10.84 -18.72 19.35
C ARG A 104 12.10 -17.94 18.98
N LEU A 105 13.19 -18.68 18.80
CA LEU A 105 14.46 -18.12 18.37
C LEU A 105 14.29 -17.37 17.04
N ALA A 106 14.74 -16.11 17.00
CA ALA A 106 14.99 -15.39 15.75
C ALA A 106 16.41 -15.69 15.24
N GLU A 107 16.62 -15.49 13.94
CA GLU A 107 17.91 -15.69 13.28
C GLU A 107 18.55 -14.36 12.86
N GLY A 108 19.85 -14.36 12.54
CA GLY A 108 20.55 -13.18 12.03
C GLY A 108 21.15 -12.28 13.11
N MET A 109 20.92 -10.97 13.02
CA MET A 109 21.61 -9.94 13.83
C MET A 109 21.24 -10.00 15.32
N TYR A 110 20.04 -10.49 15.65
CA TYR A 110 19.59 -10.63 17.03
C TYR A 110 20.04 -11.97 17.59
N SER A 111 20.50 -11.96 18.85
CA SER A 111 21.04 -13.16 19.48
C SER A 111 19.96 -14.22 19.60
N LYS A 112 20.33 -15.47 19.30
CA LYS A 112 19.48 -16.62 19.61
C LYS A 112 19.17 -16.59 21.11
N GLY A 113 17.91 -16.44 21.45
CA GLY A 113 17.46 -16.41 22.85
C GLY A 113 16.93 -15.05 23.31
N ASP A 114 16.92 -14.04 22.45
CA ASP A 114 16.36 -12.73 22.76
C ASP A 114 14.82 -12.78 22.79
N PRO A 115 14.18 -12.53 23.95
CA PRO A 115 12.73 -12.62 24.11
C PRO A 115 11.98 -11.39 23.60
N GLN A 116 12.67 -10.40 23.02
CA GLN A 116 12.03 -9.20 22.50
C GLN A 116 11.12 -9.50 21.27
N PRO A 117 10.07 -8.71 21.02
CA PRO A 117 9.21 -8.90 19.86
C PRO A 117 9.94 -8.53 18.58
N LEU A 118 10.12 -9.52 17.71
CA LEU A 118 10.80 -9.35 16.44
C LEU A 118 9.86 -9.72 15.30
N VAL A 119 9.90 -8.93 14.24
CA VAL A 119 9.34 -9.28 12.94
C VAL A 119 10.44 -9.56 11.95
N GLN A 120 10.19 -10.52 11.06
CA GLN A 120 10.99 -10.72 9.87
C GLN A 120 10.45 -9.80 8.78
N VAL A 121 11.32 -8.97 8.21
CA VAL A 121 10.97 -8.05 7.13
C VAL A 121 11.67 -8.43 5.85
N ALA A 122 10.90 -8.53 4.76
CA ALA A 122 11.44 -8.54 3.41
C ALA A 122 11.78 -7.10 3.03
N ARG A 123 13.08 -6.84 2.83
CA ARG A 123 13.59 -5.47 2.66
C ARG A 123 13.10 -4.85 1.35
N ILE A 124 12.75 -3.58 1.42
CA ILE A 124 12.41 -2.77 0.25
C ILE A 124 13.63 -1.98 -0.17
N THR A 125 13.99 -2.08 -1.45
CA THR A 125 14.93 -1.21 -2.16
C THR A 125 14.28 -0.73 -3.46
N PRO A 126 14.91 0.16 -4.25
CA PRO A 126 14.37 0.58 -5.54
C PRO A 126 14.07 -0.56 -6.51
N ASP A 127 14.76 -1.70 -6.36
CA ASP A 127 14.60 -2.90 -7.19
C ASP A 127 13.59 -3.90 -6.63
N THR A 128 13.10 -3.71 -5.40
CA THR A 128 12.08 -4.59 -4.81
C THR A 128 10.74 -4.35 -5.48
N VAL A 129 10.11 -5.42 -5.97
CA VAL A 129 8.76 -5.38 -6.56
C VAL A 129 7.76 -5.89 -5.55
N LEU A 130 6.78 -5.06 -5.24
CA LEU A 130 5.67 -5.34 -4.35
C LEU A 130 4.38 -5.48 -5.15
N ARG A 131 3.48 -6.33 -4.67
CA ARG A 131 2.07 -6.34 -5.07
C ARG A 131 1.24 -5.69 -3.98
N GLY A 132 0.46 -4.69 -4.37
CA GLY A 132 -0.52 -4.05 -3.50
C GLY A 132 -1.92 -4.21 -4.08
N TYR A 133 -2.90 -4.45 -3.21
CA TYR A 133 -4.31 -4.55 -3.58
C TYR A 133 -5.01 -3.21 -3.41
N PHE A 134 -5.89 -2.86 -4.35
CA PHE A 134 -6.66 -1.63 -4.29
C PHE A 134 -7.87 -1.77 -3.36
N ARG A 135 -8.13 -0.76 -2.53
CA ARG A 135 -9.34 -0.65 -1.72
C ARG A 135 -9.93 0.74 -1.82
N ASN A 136 -11.25 0.80 -1.86
CA ASN A 136 -12.02 2.05 -1.80
C ASN A 136 -12.30 2.46 -0.35
N SER A 137 -11.28 2.36 0.51
CA SER A 137 -11.31 2.89 1.87
C SER A 137 -9.89 3.13 2.38
N ALA A 138 -9.69 4.30 2.98
CA ALA A 138 -8.46 4.68 3.66
C ALA A 138 -8.26 3.98 5.03
N THR A 139 -9.32 3.40 5.60
CA THR A 139 -9.31 2.88 6.99
C THR A 139 -9.90 1.48 7.12
N VAL A 140 -10.84 1.10 6.24
CA VAL A 140 -11.60 -0.16 6.26
C VAL A 140 -11.21 -0.99 5.03
N GLY A 141 -10.14 -1.77 5.14
CA GLY A 141 -9.52 -2.53 4.03
C GLY A 141 -10.36 -3.60 3.35
N THR A 142 -11.68 -3.61 3.55
CA THR A 142 -12.66 -4.50 2.90
C THR A 142 -13.53 -3.82 1.87
N THR A 143 -13.54 -2.49 1.78
CA THR A 143 -14.28 -1.83 0.71
C THR A 143 -13.54 -2.01 -0.61
N CYS A 144 -14.09 -2.84 -1.50
CA CYS A 144 -13.52 -3.09 -2.82
C CYS A 144 -13.72 -1.91 -3.77
N LEU A 145 -13.01 -1.94 -4.90
CA LEU A 145 -13.28 -1.04 -6.01
C LEU A 145 -14.72 -1.18 -6.50
N THR A 146 -15.29 -0.05 -6.91
CA THR A 146 -16.65 0.00 -7.46
C THR A 146 -16.61 -0.14 -8.98
N THR A 147 -17.50 -0.97 -9.51
CA THR A 147 -17.75 -1.07 -10.96
C THR A 147 -18.95 -0.20 -11.32
N LEU A 148 -18.78 0.72 -12.26
CA LEU A 148 -19.80 1.71 -12.63
C LEU A 148 -20.10 1.71 -14.12
N SER A 149 -21.35 2.02 -14.47
CA SER A 149 -21.76 2.32 -15.83
C SER A 149 -21.73 3.84 -16.09
N PRO A 150 -21.33 4.27 -17.30
CA PRO A 150 -21.36 5.68 -17.65
C PRO A 150 -22.81 6.16 -17.89
N THR A 151 -23.06 7.44 -17.62
CA THR A 151 -24.32 8.15 -17.89
C THR A 151 -24.27 8.98 -19.17
N ALA A 152 -23.07 9.37 -19.59
CA ALA A 152 -22.80 9.99 -20.89
C ALA A 152 -21.53 9.37 -21.49
N VAL A 153 -21.51 9.19 -22.81
CA VAL A 153 -20.50 8.38 -23.50
C VAL A 153 -20.00 9.06 -24.78
N ALA A 154 -18.69 9.01 -24.97
CA ALA A 154 -17.95 9.32 -26.17
C ALA A 154 -16.64 8.51 -26.18
N THR A 155 -15.97 8.42 -27.32
CA THR A 155 -14.69 7.69 -27.42
C THR A 155 -13.55 8.40 -26.67
N THR A 156 -13.65 9.71 -26.46
CA THR A 156 -12.66 10.54 -25.75
C THR A 156 -13.07 10.92 -24.33
N ALA A 157 -14.35 10.77 -23.97
CA ALA A 157 -14.86 11.22 -22.69
C ALA A 157 -16.06 10.37 -22.22
N MET A 158 -16.17 10.17 -20.91
CA MET A 158 -17.31 9.53 -20.28
C MET A 158 -17.69 10.28 -19.00
N THR A 159 -18.97 10.24 -18.64
CA THR A 159 -19.45 10.70 -17.32
C THR A 159 -19.95 9.51 -16.54
N PHE A 160 -19.60 9.42 -15.27
CA PHE A 160 -19.96 8.35 -14.34
C PHE A 160 -20.60 8.96 -13.09
N ALA A 161 -21.20 8.09 -12.26
CA ALA A 161 -21.25 8.37 -10.83
C ALA A 161 -19.81 8.41 -10.25
N THR A 162 -19.64 8.82 -9.00
CA THR A 162 -18.28 8.88 -8.42
C THR A 162 -17.70 7.50 -8.18
N PHE A 163 -16.43 7.29 -8.55
CA PHE A 163 -15.64 6.11 -8.18
C PHE A 163 -15.14 6.14 -6.73
N GLY A 164 -15.44 7.20 -5.97
CA GLY A 164 -15.02 7.36 -4.58
C GLY A 164 -13.77 8.23 -4.38
N PHE A 165 -13.18 8.76 -5.46
CA PHE A 165 -12.04 9.68 -5.42
C PHE A 165 -12.14 10.73 -6.53
N THR A 166 -11.33 11.79 -6.42
CA THR A 166 -11.10 12.74 -7.53
C THR A 166 -9.81 12.36 -8.24
N ALA A 167 -9.88 12.13 -9.54
CA ALA A 167 -8.72 11.77 -10.33
C ALA A 167 -7.69 12.91 -10.39
N VAL A 168 -6.44 12.53 -10.58
CA VAL A 168 -5.36 13.45 -10.92
C VAL A 168 -5.01 13.25 -12.39
N VAL A 169 -4.82 14.37 -13.10
CA VAL A 169 -4.44 14.39 -14.52
C VAL A 169 -3.22 13.51 -14.71
N ASP A 170 -3.30 12.61 -15.70
CA ASP A 170 -2.23 11.68 -16.06
C ASP A 170 -1.77 10.80 -14.89
N ASN A 171 -2.64 10.48 -13.93
CA ASN A 171 -2.32 9.56 -12.83
C ASN A 171 -3.36 8.46 -12.61
N SER A 172 -4.54 8.57 -13.22
CA SER A 172 -5.62 7.59 -13.03
C SER A 172 -5.74 6.62 -14.21
N THR A 173 -6.18 5.39 -13.93
CA THR A 173 -6.42 4.37 -14.95
C THR A 173 -7.86 3.88 -14.89
N THR A 174 -8.52 3.86 -16.04
CA THR A 174 -9.84 3.27 -16.23
C THR A 174 -9.71 1.94 -17.00
N TYR A 175 -10.41 0.92 -16.54
CA TYR A 175 -10.52 -0.38 -17.18
C TYR A 175 -11.97 -0.66 -17.58
N CYS A 176 -12.19 -1.10 -18.82
CA CYS A 176 -13.50 -1.54 -19.28
C CYS A 176 -13.71 -3.01 -18.89
N VAL A 177 -14.64 -3.26 -17.98
CA VAL A 177 -14.99 -4.60 -17.49
C VAL A 177 -15.91 -5.32 -18.47
N LYS A 178 -16.92 -4.60 -19.00
CA LYS A 178 -17.94 -5.16 -19.91
C LYS A 178 -18.24 -4.17 -21.02
N GLY A 179 -18.47 -4.68 -22.23
CA GLY A 179 -18.83 -3.90 -23.42
C GLY A 179 -17.95 -4.26 -24.61
N ALA A 180 -18.12 -3.54 -25.72
CA ALA A 180 -17.30 -3.73 -26.92
C ALA A 180 -15.80 -3.44 -26.68
N ASN A 181 -15.49 -2.66 -25.65
CA ASN A 181 -14.13 -2.30 -25.24
C ASN A 181 -13.57 -3.15 -24.09
N ALA A 182 -14.26 -4.25 -23.70
CA ALA A 182 -13.86 -5.05 -22.54
C ALA A 182 -12.39 -5.50 -22.61
N GLY A 183 -11.68 -5.44 -21.49
CA GLY A 183 -10.26 -5.79 -21.41
C GLY A 183 -9.30 -4.62 -21.67
N LEU A 184 -9.79 -3.47 -22.15
CA LEU A 184 -8.95 -2.33 -22.48
C LEU A 184 -8.78 -1.37 -21.30
N TYR A 185 -7.59 -0.78 -21.22
CA TYR A 185 -7.21 0.23 -20.24
C TYR A 185 -7.02 1.60 -20.91
N ARG A 186 -7.33 2.68 -20.19
CA ARG A 186 -7.01 4.06 -20.58
C ARG A 186 -6.54 4.88 -19.38
N VAL A 187 -5.52 5.70 -19.60
CA VAL A 187 -5.06 6.69 -18.61
C VAL A 187 -5.89 7.95 -18.77
N GLY A 188 -6.45 8.44 -17.66
CA GLY A 188 -7.29 9.63 -17.62
C GLY A 188 -6.48 10.93 -17.63
N THR A 189 -6.96 11.93 -18.35
CA THR A 189 -6.43 13.30 -18.40
C THR A 189 -7.26 14.32 -17.62
N ASP A 190 -8.28 13.85 -16.92
CA ASP A 190 -9.17 14.68 -16.11
C ASP A 190 -8.67 14.87 -14.67
N ALA A 191 -9.19 15.92 -14.04
CA ALA A 191 -9.11 16.15 -12.61
C ALA A 191 -10.52 16.10 -11.99
N SER A 192 -11.29 15.04 -12.26
CA SER A 192 -12.70 14.96 -11.87
C SER A 192 -13.03 13.69 -11.11
N ALA A 193 -14.06 13.78 -10.26
CA ALA A 193 -14.64 12.63 -9.56
C ALA A 193 -15.68 11.88 -10.39
N THR A 194 -16.23 12.52 -11.43
CA THR A 194 -17.37 12.00 -12.22
C THR A 194 -17.13 12.01 -13.72
N ALA A 195 -16.38 12.98 -14.25
CA ALA A 195 -15.98 12.99 -15.64
C ALA A 195 -14.66 12.23 -15.80
N ALA A 196 -14.52 11.49 -16.90
CA ALA A 196 -13.28 10.86 -17.30
C ALA A 196 -12.94 11.26 -18.74
N THR A 197 -11.76 11.79 -18.99
CA THR A 197 -11.28 12.17 -20.33
C THR A 197 -10.02 11.41 -20.68
N TYR A 198 -9.80 11.13 -21.96
CA TYR A 198 -8.68 10.30 -22.41
C TYR A 198 -7.99 10.93 -23.63
N THR A 199 -6.66 11.03 -23.61
CA THR A 199 -5.88 11.43 -24.80
C THR A 199 -6.02 10.41 -25.92
N ARG A 200 -6.05 9.12 -25.55
CA ARG A 200 -6.21 8.02 -26.51
C ARG A 200 -7.64 7.51 -26.45
N GLU A 201 -8.31 7.60 -27.58
CA GLU A 201 -9.71 7.19 -27.70
C GLU A 201 -9.94 5.70 -27.41
N TRP A 202 -11.14 5.36 -26.95
CA TRP A 202 -11.64 3.99 -26.96
C TRP A 202 -11.94 3.56 -28.40
N PRO A 203 -11.58 2.33 -28.83
CA PRO A 203 -11.76 1.92 -30.23
C PRO A 203 -13.22 1.86 -30.68
N TYR A 204 -14.13 1.57 -29.75
CA TYR A 204 -15.57 1.60 -29.97
C TYR A 204 -16.19 2.66 -29.08
N THR A 205 -17.26 3.30 -29.54
CA THR A 205 -18.04 4.21 -28.69
C THR A 205 -18.66 3.42 -27.54
N PRO A 206 -18.33 3.73 -26.27
CA PRO A 206 -18.95 3.04 -25.13
C PRO A 206 -20.46 3.24 -25.10
N THR A 207 -21.17 2.33 -24.45
CA THR A 207 -22.60 2.47 -24.16
C THR A 207 -22.83 2.67 -22.67
N THR A 208 -24.02 3.16 -22.30
CA THR A 208 -24.42 3.27 -20.88
C THR A 208 -24.66 1.91 -20.21
N ALA A 209 -24.65 0.81 -20.96
CA ALA A 209 -24.71 -0.56 -20.44
C ALA A 209 -23.33 -1.19 -20.20
N ASP A 210 -22.27 -0.54 -20.69
CA ASP A 210 -20.89 -0.94 -20.43
C ASP A 210 -20.55 -0.65 -18.96
N THR A 211 -19.55 -1.35 -18.43
CA THR A 211 -19.13 -1.16 -17.04
C THR A 211 -17.62 -1.01 -16.93
N PHE A 212 -17.20 -0.19 -15.98
CA PHE A 212 -15.82 0.23 -15.84
C PHE A 212 -15.39 0.21 -14.38
N LYS A 213 -14.10 -0.01 -14.15
CA LYS A 213 -13.42 0.23 -12.88
C LYS A 213 -12.40 1.34 -13.07
N ARG A 214 -12.12 2.10 -12.02
CA ARG A 214 -11.14 3.18 -12.06
C ARG A 214 -10.30 3.20 -10.80
N VAL A 215 -9.00 3.41 -10.97
CA VAL A 215 -8.05 3.57 -9.87
C VAL A 215 -7.24 4.85 -10.03
N ASN A 216 -6.78 5.42 -8.92
CA ASN A 216 -5.96 6.63 -8.88
C ASN A 216 -4.46 6.33 -9.09
N VAL A 217 -4.14 5.34 -9.92
CA VAL A 217 -2.78 4.89 -10.21
C VAL A 217 -2.66 4.62 -11.71
N ARG A 218 -1.50 4.88 -12.31
CA ARG A 218 -1.22 4.59 -13.73
C ARG A 218 0.03 3.74 -13.91
N GLN A 219 0.17 3.14 -15.08
CA GLN A 219 1.38 2.43 -15.46
C GLN A 219 2.59 3.39 -15.54
N GLY A 220 3.77 2.87 -15.23
CA GLY A 220 5.01 3.63 -15.13
C GLY A 220 5.11 4.46 -13.85
N ILE A 221 5.98 5.49 -13.87
CA ILE A 221 6.21 6.36 -12.72
C ILE A 221 4.97 7.20 -12.44
N CYS A 222 4.36 7.02 -11.27
CA CYS A 222 3.16 7.73 -10.86
C CYS A 222 3.09 7.92 -9.34
N ARG A 223 1.98 8.49 -8.88
CA ARG A 223 1.65 8.72 -7.47
C ARG A 223 0.72 7.63 -6.96
N MET A 224 0.89 7.27 -5.70
CA MET A 224 0.07 6.29 -4.99
C MET A 224 -0.02 6.67 -3.50
N ASP A 225 -1.15 6.36 -2.88
CA ASP A 225 -1.29 6.41 -1.42
C ASP A 225 -1.52 5.02 -0.84
N LEU A 226 -1.12 4.88 0.41
CA LEU A 226 -1.36 3.70 1.22
C LEU A 226 -2.46 4.03 2.22
N ASP A 227 -3.07 3.01 2.79
CA ASP A 227 -4.07 3.22 3.83
C ASP A 227 -3.49 3.92 5.07
N THR A 228 -4.37 4.69 5.69
CA THR A 228 -4.00 5.65 6.73
C THR A 228 -3.80 5.02 8.10
N THR A 229 -4.25 3.78 8.28
CA THR A 229 -4.31 3.12 9.60
C THR A 229 -3.25 2.04 9.77
N TYR A 230 -3.06 1.20 8.75
CA TYR A 230 -2.19 0.02 8.86
C TYR A 230 -1.08 -0.03 7.81
N GLY A 231 -1.19 0.54 6.62
CA GLY A 231 -0.19 0.33 5.56
C GLY A 231 -0.20 -1.10 5.01
N LEU A 232 -1.38 -1.67 4.81
CA LEU A 232 -1.69 -3.01 4.31
C LEU A 232 -2.32 -3.02 2.91
N TRP A 233 -2.75 -1.87 2.37
CA TRP A 233 -3.30 -1.80 1.02
C TRP A 233 -3.10 -0.45 0.36
N ILE A 234 -3.41 -0.38 -0.93
CA ILE A 234 -3.40 0.86 -1.72
C ILE A 234 -4.73 1.56 -1.52
N ASP A 235 -4.69 2.79 -1.03
CA ASP A 235 -5.88 3.60 -0.85
C ASP A 235 -6.31 4.23 -2.18
N ASN A 236 -7.56 3.99 -2.55
CA ASN A 236 -8.19 4.52 -3.75
C ASN A 236 -9.33 5.52 -3.46
N THR A 237 -9.35 6.13 -2.28
CA THR A 237 -10.40 7.10 -1.89
C THR A 237 -9.95 8.55 -1.92
N ALA A 238 -8.68 8.82 -1.66
CA ALA A 238 -8.17 10.17 -1.62
C ALA A 238 -7.77 10.69 -3.01
N ALA A 239 -7.91 12.01 -3.19
CA ALA A 239 -7.25 12.70 -4.29
C ALA A 239 -5.75 12.81 -3.98
N LEU A 240 -4.90 12.34 -4.90
CA LEU A 240 -3.44 12.35 -4.75
C LEU A 240 -2.88 13.77 -4.96
N THR A 241 -2.94 14.57 -3.90
CA THR A 241 -2.51 15.97 -3.92
C THR A 241 -1.02 16.07 -3.59
N SER A 242 -0.66 16.73 -2.49
CA SER A 242 0.71 17.01 -2.08
C SER A 242 1.35 15.91 -1.26
N ASN A 243 0.55 15.03 -0.66
CA ASN A 243 1.02 13.91 0.15
C ASN A 243 0.79 12.64 -0.65
N CYS A 244 1.86 12.05 -1.18
CA CYS A 244 1.79 10.75 -1.84
C CYS A 244 3.16 10.07 -1.92
N TYR A 245 3.15 8.76 -2.15
CA TYR A 245 4.33 8.01 -2.52
C TYR A 245 4.55 8.04 -4.04
N GLY A 246 5.79 8.33 -4.46
CA GLY A 246 6.23 8.07 -5.82
C GLY A 246 6.52 6.59 -6.03
N VAL A 247 5.92 5.98 -7.05
CA VAL A 247 6.10 4.57 -7.38
C VAL A 247 6.30 4.38 -8.88
N ASN A 248 6.98 3.32 -9.27
CA ASN A 248 7.02 2.85 -10.65
C ASN A 248 6.14 1.60 -10.78
N VAL A 249 5.00 1.73 -11.45
CA VAL A 249 4.04 0.65 -11.60
C VAL A 249 4.36 -0.17 -12.84
N LEU A 250 4.65 -1.45 -12.62
CA LEU A 250 5.04 -2.41 -13.65
C LEU A 250 3.82 -3.13 -14.25
N LYS A 251 2.78 -3.33 -13.44
CA LYS A 251 1.55 -4.00 -13.85
C LYS A 251 0.36 -3.45 -13.07
N ILE A 252 -0.78 -3.30 -13.73
CA ILE A 252 -2.09 -3.08 -13.11
C ILE A 252 -3.03 -4.16 -13.62
N ASP A 253 -3.78 -4.78 -12.72
CA ASP A 253 -4.81 -5.76 -13.06
C ASP A 253 -6.12 -5.41 -12.35
N LEU A 254 -7.08 -4.90 -13.13
CA LEU A 254 -8.43 -4.57 -12.68
C LEU A 254 -9.47 -5.58 -13.20
N SER A 255 -9.02 -6.65 -13.85
CA SER A 255 -9.89 -7.62 -14.52
C SER A 255 -10.54 -8.61 -13.55
N GLY A 256 -9.93 -8.83 -12.38
CA GLY A 256 -10.40 -9.76 -11.37
C GLY A 256 -11.70 -9.35 -10.68
N ASP A 257 -12.17 -10.23 -9.79
CA ASP A 257 -13.33 -9.97 -8.95
C ASP A 257 -13.05 -8.88 -7.91
N ALA A 258 -14.12 -8.31 -7.37
CA ALA A 258 -14.05 -7.26 -6.36
C ALA A 258 -13.18 -7.70 -5.16
N GLY A 259 -12.11 -6.95 -4.90
CA GLY A 259 -11.19 -7.22 -3.81
C GLY A 259 -9.91 -7.95 -4.24
N THR A 260 -9.81 -8.35 -5.51
CA THR A 260 -8.62 -9.02 -6.06
C THR A 260 -7.80 -8.11 -6.94
N GLU A 261 -8.29 -6.90 -7.25
CA GLU A 261 -7.60 -5.94 -8.10
C GLU A 261 -6.31 -5.46 -7.45
N TYR A 262 -5.23 -5.44 -8.22
CA TYR A 262 -3.88 -5.17 -7.71
C TYR A 262 -3.03 -4.39 -8.70
N CYS A 263 -1.90 -3.89 -8.21
CA CYS A 263 -0.79 -3.49 -9.04
C CYS A 263 0.53 -4.02 -8.50
N ASP A 264 1.46 -4.29 -9.40
CA ASP A 264 2.85 -4.62 -9.08
C ASP A 264 3.69 -3.36 -9.29
N PHE A 265 4.45 -2.95 -8.28
CA PHE A 265 5.18 -1.68 -8.28
C PHE A 265 6.50 -1.77 -7.51
N SER A 266 7.41 -0.81 -7.77
CA SER A 266 8.54 -0.50 -6.89
C SER A 266 8.48 0.94 -6.44
N PHE A 267 9.08 1.26 -5.29
CA PHE A 267 9.23 2.65 -4.86
C PHE A 267 10.31 3.34 -5.71
N VAL A 268 10.06 4.60 -6.09
CA VAL A 268 11.09 5.38 -6.82
C VAL A 268 12.33 5.60 -5.94
N ALA A 269 13.51 5.70 -6.57
CA ALA A 269 14.78 5.83 -5.87
C ALA A 269 14.88 7.05 -4.94
N ASP A 270 14.14 8.12 -5.24
CA ASP A 270 14.09 9.36 -4.44
C ASP A 270 13.68 9.10 -2.99
N HIS A 271 12.88 8.07 -2.72
CA HIS A 271 12.50 7.68 -1.36
C HIS A 271 13.69 7.27 -0.50
N PHE A 272 14.78 6.80 -1.11
CA PHE A 272 15.94 6.22 -0.44
C PHE A 272 17.16 7.13 -0.42
N MET A 273 17.09 8.31 -1.03
CA MET A 273 18.24 9.22 -1.10
C MET A 273 18.47 9.96 0.22
N THR A 274 19.75 10.11 0.59
CA THR A 274 20.23 10.75 1.83
C THR A 274 20.29 12.28 1.76
N THR A 275 19.90 12.89 0.64
CA THR A 275 19.94 14.35 0.45
C THR A 275 18.99 15.11 1.36
N ASN A 276 18.08 14.43 2.06
CA ASN A 276 17.39 14.97 3.23
C ASN A 276 18.25 14.76 4.48
N GLN A 277 19.21 15.63 4.76
CA GLN A 277 20.04 15.57 5.99
C GLN A 277 19.22 15.47 7.29
N ALA A 278 17.97 15.94 7.28
CA ALA A 278 17.02 15.74 8.38
C ALA A 278 16.82 14.25 8.73
N ARG A 279 16.83 13.34 7.74
CA ARG A 279 16.66 11.88 7.91
C ARG A 279 17.78 11.19 8.70
N LEU A 280 18.93 11.83 8.90
CA LEU A 280 20.05 11.26 9.63
C LEU A 280 20.31 11.96 10.98
N THR A 281 19.60 13.05 11.26
CA THR A 281 19.93 13.98 12.36
C THR A 281 18.79 14.27 13.33
N THR A 282 17.55 13.86 13.03
CA THR A 282 16.43 13.79 13.98
C THR A 282 16.21 12.37 14.46
#